data_AF-A0A9D1PIG8-F1
#
_entry.id   AF-A0A9D1PIG8-F1
#
_cell.length_a   1.000
_cell.length_b   1.000
_cell.length_c   1.000
_cell.angle_alpha   90.00
_cell.angle_beta   90.00
_cell.angle_gamma   90.00
#
_symmetry.space_group_name_H-M   'P 1'
#
loop_
_entity.id
_entity.type
_entity.pdbx_description
1 polymer ?
#
loop_
_entity_poly.entity_id
_entity_poly.type
_entity_poly.pdbx_seq_one_letter_code
_entity_poly.pdbx_strand_id
1 'polypeptide(L)' 'MGEIIKVLDTIEFAGGKFDVELNHGVNSTEEREIHIQNKSMRLAMPEHEFLQIASAIVLAKKQLDIIKEKDK' A
#
# COMPACT_ATOMS: atom_id res chain seq x y z
N MET A 1 13.64 -13.46 2.91
CA MET A 1 12.51 -12.77 2.23
C MET A 1 11.28 -13.60 2.51
N GLY A 2 10.17 -12.96 2.91
CA GLY A 2 8.87 -13.63 2.91
C GLY A 2 8.54 -14.15 1.52
N GLU A 3 7.85 -15.27 1.43
CA GLU A 3 7.41 -15.82 0.16
C GLU A 3 6.29 -14.94 -0.41
N ILE A 4 6.39 -14.60 -1.71
CA ILE A 4 5.37 -13.80 -2.40
C ILE A 4 4.12 -14.65 -2.53
N ILE A 5 3.02 -14.18 -1.97
CA ILE A 5 1.70 -14.80 -2.13
C ILE A 5 1.11 -14.33 -3.46
N LYS A 6 1.12 -13.01 -3.71
CA LYS A 6 0.48 -12.42 -4.89
C LYS A 6 0.95 -10.98 -5.16
N VAL A 7 1.11 -10.63 -6.43
CA VAL A 7 1.17 -9.22 -6.87
C VAL A 7 -0.25 -8.67 -6.93
N LEU A 8 -0.55 -7.66 -6.12
CA LEU A 8 -1.87 -7.03 -6.01
C LEU A 8 -2.07 -5.98 -7.10
N ASP A 9 -1.06 -5.16 -7.37
CA ASP A 9 -1.12 -4.10 -8.37
C ASP A 9 0.29 -3.63 -8.77
N THR A 10 0.38 -2.87 -9.86
CA THR A 10 1.60 -2.15 -10.25
C THR A 10 1.24 -0.67 -10.43
N ILE A 11 1.78 0.19 -9.57
CA ILE A 11 1.51 1.62 -9.57
C ILE A 11 2.67 2.41 -10.18
N GLU A 12 2.34 3.53 -10.84
CA GLU A 12 3.33 4.49 -11.31
C GLU A 12 3.36 5.69 -10.36
N PHE A 13 4.51 5.90 -9.71
CA PHE A 13 4.70 6.96 -8.72
C PHE A 13 6.10 7.58 -8.87
N ALA A 14 6.18 8.91 -8.84
CA ALA A 14 7.43 9.67 -8.99
C ALA A 14 8.30 9.26 -10.20
N GLY A 15 7.66 8.88 -11.33
CA GLY A 15 8.34 8.44 -12.54
C GLY A 15 8.92 7.02 -12.47
N GLY A 16 8.62 6.26 -11.40
CA GLY A 16 8.99 4.85 -11.24
C GLY A 16 7.76 3.94 -11.20
N LYS A 17 7.94 2.69 -11.62
CA LYS A 17 6.95 1.62 -11.42
C LYS A 17 7.24 0.90 -10.12
N PHE A 18 6.21 0.70 -9.31
CA PHE A 18 6.26 -0.02 -8.06
C PHE A 18 5.25 -1.15 -8.09
N ASP A 19 5.70 -2.35 -7.74
CA ASP A 19 4.83 -3.49 -7.52
C ASP A 19 4.34 -3.47 -6.07
N VAL A 20 3.04 -3.66 -5.91
CA VAL A 20 2.37 -3.82 -4.62
C VAL A 20 2.10 -5.30 -4.44
N GLU A 21 2.71 -5.91 -3.43
CA GLU A 21 2.74 -7.36 -3.26
C GLU A 21 2.25 -7.76 -1.88
N LEU A 22 1.44 -8.81 -1.83
CA LEU A 22 1.10 -9.53 -0.62
C LEU A 22 2.13 -10.64 -0.38
N ASN A 23 2.74 -10.63 0.80
CA ASN A 23 3.83 -11.53 1.18
C ASN A 23 3.49 -12.22 2.51
N HIS A 24 4.07 -13.41 2.72
CA HIS A 24 4.16 -13.99 4.06
C HIS A 24 5.13 -13.17 4.93
N GLY A 25 4.78 -12.96 6.21
CA GLY A 25 5.70 -12.36 7.17
C GLY A 25 6.90 -13.23 7.48
N VAL A 26 7.96 -12.60 7.98
CA VAL A 26 9.24 -13.28 8.25
C VAL A 26 9.20 -14.12 9.53
N ASN A 27 8.29 -13.83 10.45
CA ASN A 27 8.13 -14.54 11.72
C ASN A 27 6.97 -15.54 11.67
N SER A 28 7.12 -16.66 12.36
CA SER A 28 6.22 -17.84 12.37
C SER A 28 4.83 -17.60 12.98
N THR A 29 4.41 -16.34 13.19
CA THR A 29 3.11 -15.93 13.73
C THR A 29 2.12 -15.46 12.65
N GLU A 30 2.32 -15.89 11.40
CA GLU A 30 1.36 -15.76 10.27
C GLU A 30 0.99 -14.34 9.83
N GLU A 31 1.66 -13.29 10.33
CA GLU A 31 1.34 -11.94 9.90
C GLU A 31 1.70 -11.73 8.43
N ARG A 32 0.71 -11.40 7.60
CA ARG A 32 0.93 -11.05 6.21
C ARG A 32 1.53 -9.65 6.12
N GLU A 33 2.41 -9.45 5.14
CA GLU A 33 3.05 -8.17 4.86
C GLU A 33 2.64 -7.66 3.48
N ILE A 34 2.53 -6.34 3.37
CA ILE A 34 2.41 -5.65 2.09
C ILE A 34 3.77 -5.04 1.76
N HIS A 35 4.29 -5.36 0.58
CA HIS A 35 5.51 -4.76 0.05
C HIS A 35 5.12 -3.83 -1.09
N ILE A 36 5.55 -2.57 -1.00
CA ILE A 36 5.49 -1.61 -2.10
C ILE A 36 6.94 -1.40 -2.54
N GLN A 37 7.30 -1.93 -3.71
CA GLN A 37 8.71 -2.02 -4.07
C GLN A 37 8.99 -1.83 -5.55
N ASN A 38 10.23 -1.46 -5.83
CA ASN A 38 10.81 -1.50 -7.15
C ASN A 38 12.27 -1.99 -7.05
N LYS A 39 13.05 -1.82 -8.11
CA LYS A 39 14.46 -2.24 -8.13
C LYS A 39 15.38 -1.50 -7.14
N SER A 40 14.98 -0.32 -6.67
CA SER A 40 15.81 0.58 -5.87
C SER A 40 15.34 0.75 -4.43
N MET A 41 14.05 0.54 -4.15
CA MET A 41 13.44 0.78 -2.85
C MET A 41 12.37 -0.26 -2.55
N ARG A 42 12.28 -0.65 -1.27
CA ARG A 42 11.21 -1.49 -0.72
C ARG A 42 10.68 -0.83 0.54
N LEU A 43 9.36 -0.63 0.59
CA LEU A 43 8.63 -0.39 1.83
C LEU A 43 7.86 -1.67 2.16
N ALA A 44 8.17 -2.28 3.30
CA ALA A 44 7.49 -3.47 3.80
C ALA A 44 6.81 -3.14 5.12
N MET A 45 5.55 -3.54 5.28
CA MET A 45 4.78 -3.32 6.50
C MET A 45 3.76 -4.43 6.71
N PRO A 46 3.30 -4.67 7.95
CA PRO A 46 2.18 -5.56 8.21
C PRO A 46 0.91 -5.14 7.44
N GLU A 47 0.11 -6.11 7.00
CA GLU A 47 -1.13 -5.87 6.25
C GLU A 47 -2.09 -4.96 7.02
N HIS A 48 -2.18 -5.12 8.35
CA HIS A 48 -3.08 -4.32 9.17
C HIS A 48 -2.68 -2.83 9.20
N GLU A 49 -1.38 -2.50 9.24
CA GLU A 49 -0.89 -1.12 9.17
C GLU A 49 -1.16 -0.52 7.78
N PHE A 50 -0.92 -1.30 6.72
CA PHE A 50 -1.24 -0.88 5.36
C PHE A 50 -2.72 -0.53 5.21
N LEU A 51 -3.62 -1.39 5.70
CA LEU A 51 -5.06 -1.16 5.64
C LEU A 51 -5.49 0.09 6.42
N GLN A 52 -4.88 0.35 7.58
CA GLN A 52 -5.16 1.56 8.35
C GLN A 52 -4.76 2.83 7.58
N ILE A 53 -3.55 2.87 7.02
CA ILE A 53 -3.05 4.02 6.24
C ILE A 53 -3.90 4.21 4.98
N ALA A 54 -4.16 3.14 4.23
CA ALA A 54 -4.97 3.17 3.02
C ALA A 54 -6.38 3.71 3.31
N SER A 55 -7.01 3.25 4.40
CA SER A 55 -8.33 3.72 4.82
C SER A 55 -8.34 5.21 5.14
N ALA A 56 -7.30 5.70 5.83
CA ALA A 56 -7.15 7.12 6.14
C ALA A 56 -7.00 7.98 4.86
N ILE A 57 -6.23 7.52 3.89
CA ILE A 57 -6.04 8.21 2.60
C ILE A 57 -7.36 8.27 1.81
N VAL A 58 -8.10 7.16 1.74
CA VAL A 58 -9.40 7.12 1.05
C VAL A 58 -10.39 8.10 1.68
N LEU A 59 -10.46 8.14 3.02
CA LEU A 59 -11.31 9.09 3.73
C LEU A 59 -10.89 10.55 3.45
N ALA A 60 -9.60 10.85 3.52
CA ALA A 60 -9.08 12.19 3.25
C ALA A 60 -9.41 12.64 1.81
N LYS A 61 -9.29 11.75 0.82
CA LYS A 61 -9.66 12.05 -0.57
C LYS A 61 -11.15 12.39 -0.69
N LYS A 62 -12.03 11.58 -0.07
CA LYS A 62 -13.47 11.84 -0.04
C LYS A 62 -13.80 13.20 0.57
N GLN A 63 -13.17 13.54 1.69
CA GLN A 63 -13.37 14.83 2.35
C GLN A 63 -12.89 15.99 1.48
N LEU A 64 -11.74 15.86 0.83
CA LEU A 64 -11.21 16.86 -0.09
C LEU A 64 -12.14 17.11 -1.28
N ASP A 65 -12.73 16.05 -1.84
CA ASP A 65 -13.67 16.18 -2.96
C ASP A 65 -14.93 16.94 -2.54
N ILE A 66 -15.49 16.64 -1.37
CA ILE A 66 -16.66 17.36 -0.82
C ILE A 66 -16.34 18.85 -0.64
N ILE A 67 -15.15 19.19 -0.15
CA ILE A 67 -14.73 20.59 0.02
C ILE A 67 -14.65 21.29 -1.35
N LYS A 68 -14.00 20.66 -2.33
CA LYS A 68 -13.89 21.21 -3.70
C LYS A 68 -15.23 21.37 -4.41
N GLU A 69 -16.22 20.53 -4.10
CA GLU A 69 -17.59 20.68 -4.62
C GLU A 69 -18.34 21.84 -3.97
N LYS A 70 -18.07 22.14 -2.69
CA LYS A 70 -18.69 23.29 -1.99
C LYS A 70 -18.10 24.65 -2.40
N ASP A 71 -16.86 24.67 -2.87
CA ASP A 71 -16.15 25.88 -3.32
C ASP A 71 -16.43 26.24 -4.80
N LYS A 72 -17.25 25.45 -5.51
CA LYS A 72 -17.71 25.70 -6.88
C LYS A 72 -19.10 26.35 -6.90
#